data_AF-A0A7L4ZZ09-F1
#
_entry.id   AF-A0A7L4ZZ09-F1
#
_cell.length_a   1.000
_cell.length_b   1.000
_cell.length_c   1.000
_cell.angle_alpha   90.00
_cell.angle_beta   90.00
_cell.angle_gamma   90.00
#
_symmetry.space_group_name_H-M   'P 1'
#
loop_
_entity.id
_entity.type
_entity.pdbx_description
1 polymer ?
#
loop_
_entity_poly.entity_id
_entity_poly.type
_entity_poly.pdbx_seq_one_letter_code
_entity_poly.pdbx_strand_id
1 'polypeptide(L)'
;MAERSIDREKIIAELSHEILDTSQVSDILGNSKDFPMTLIENLSIETALKYWNEQLSYEAADYVMNNLYSFWVNNEYFLQTYPFTDVAWECFQAFDAGEYYRANEDKGVSPDIKYTRPLIEDFLRKRMLIV
;
A
#
# COMPACT_ATOMS: atom_id res chain seq x y z
N MET A 1 -29.37 -5.19 3.58
CA MET A 1 -28.41 -4.24 2.97
C MET A 1 -27.70 -4.99 1.86
N ALA A 2 -27.77 -4.52 0.61
CA ALA A 2 -27.12 -5.20 -0.50
C ALA A 2 -25.60 -5.07 -0.37
N GLU A 3 -24.87 -6.19 -0.48
CA GLU A 3 -23.41 -6.19 -0.59
C GLU A 3 -23.00 -5.35 -1.80
N ARG A 4 -22.35 -4.20 -1.57
CA ARG A 4 -21.61 -3.52 -2.64
C ARG A 4 -20.32 -4.31 -2.85
N SER A 5 -20.07 -4.78 -4.07
CA SER A 5 -18.71 -5.23 -4.42
C SER A 5 -17.77 -4.04 -4.22
N ILE A 6 -16.68 -4.26 -3.49
CA ILE A 6 -15.67 -3.22 -3.30
C ILE A 6 -15.04 -2.92 -4.65
N ASP A 7 -15.02 -1.64 -5.02
CA ASP A 7 -14.26 -1.16 -6.16
C ASP A 7 -12.85 -0.80 -5.69
N ARG A 8 -11.94 -1.79 -5.70
CA ARG A 8 -10.55 -1.60 -5.24
C ARG A 8 -9.77 -0.64 -6.13
N GLU A 9 -10.10 -0.60 -7.42
CA GLU A 9 -9.46 0.33 -8.35
C GLU A 9 -9.81 1.77 -8.00
N LYS A 10 -11.09 2.02 -7.66
CA LYS A 10 -11.51 3.33 -7.15
C LYS A 10 -10.85 3.68 -5.82
N ILE A 11 -10.75 2.74 -4.88
CA ILE A 11 -10.07 2.98 -3.59
C ILE A 11 -8.61 3.34 -3.81
N ILE A 12 -7.88 2.57 -4.62
CA ILE A 12 -6.46 2.86 -4.94
C ILE A 12 -6.34 4.24 -5.58
N ALA A 13 -7.22 4.58 -6.53
CA ALA A 13 -7.21 5.91 -7.14
C ALA A 13 -7.35 7.01 -6.08
N GLU A 14 -8.35 6.93 -5.21
CA GLU A 14 -8.58 7.93 -4.16
C GLU A 14 -7.43 8.03 -3.15
N LEU A 15 -6.81 6.91 -2.77
CA LEU A 15 -5.69 6.88 -1.82
C LEU A 15 -4.33 7.28 -2.44
N SER A 16 -4.23 7.36 -3.76
CA SER A 16 -2.96 7.55 -4.48
C SER A 16 -2.56 9.01 -4.74
N HIS A 17 -3.36 9.96 -4.27
CA HIS A 17 -3.19 11.37 -4.62
C HIS A 17 -2.39 12.18 -3.60
N GLU A 18 -2.63 11.95 -2.32
CA GLU A 18 -2.04 12.72 -1.22
C GLU A 18 -2.15 11.95 0.09
N ILE A 19 -1.47 12.43 1.14
CA ILE A 19 -1.66 11.93 2.50
C ILE A 19 -2.97 12.48 3.07
N LEU A 20 -3.81 11.57 3.54
CA LEU A 20 -5.16 11.82 4.04
C LEU A 20 -5.23 11.62 5.56
N ASP A 21 -6.19 12.27 6.21
CA ASP A 21 -6.48 12.00 7.62
C ASP A 21 -7.26 10.69 7.82
N THR A 22 -7.28 10.20 9.07
CA THR A 22 -7.94 8.94 9.43
C THR A 22 -9.43 8.91 9.04
N SER A 23 -10.14 10.04 9.08
CA SER A 23 -11.56 10.10 8.74
C SER A 23 -11.79 9.97 7.24
N GLN A 24 -10.97 10.65 6.44
CA GLN A 24 -10.99 10.55 4.98
C GLN A 24 -10.68 9.12 4.52
N VAL A 25 -9.63 8.49 5.06
CA VAL A 25 -9.30 7.09 4.73
C VAL A 25 -10.44 6.15 5.16
N SER A 26 -11.05 6.37 6.33
CA SER A 26 -12.21 5.59 6.77
C SER A 26 -13.38 5.66 5.81
N ASP A 27 -13.67 6.85 5.26
CA ASP A 27 -14.76 7.07 4.32
C ASP A 27 -14.50 6.38 2.98
N ILE A 28 -13.25 6.40 2.51
CA ILE A 28 -12.82 5.73 1.27
C ILE A 28 -12.90 4.21 1.40
N LEU A 29 -12.35 3.65 2.48
CA LEU A 29 -12.37 2.20 2.73
C LEU A 29 -13.80 1.68 2.94
N GLY A 30 -14.65 2.51 3.54
CA GLY A 30 -16.05 2.21 3.82
C GLY A 30 -16.24 0.98 4.71
N ASN A 31 -17.49 0.54 4.85
CA ASN A 31 -17.85 -0.65 5.64
C ASN A 31 -18.01 -1.88 4.74
N SER A 32 -16.90 -2.35 4.19
CA SER A 32 -16.91 -3.60 3.43
C SER A 32 -16.94 -4.83 4.34
N LYS A 33 -17.50 -5.95 3.84
CA LYS A 33 -17.41 -7.28 4.48
C LYS A 33 -15.99 -7.85 4.52
N ASP A 34 -15.14 -7.45 3.59
CA ASP A 34 -13.75 -7.91 3.50
C ASP A 34 -12.82 -7.02 4.33
N PHE A 35 -13.33 -5.90 4.83
CA PHE A 35 -12.64 -5.05 5.78
C PHE A 35 -12.76 -5.67 7.20
N PRO A 36 -11.71 -5.64 8.04
CA PRO A 36 -10.52 -4.80 7.89
C PRO A 36 -9.33 -5.46 7.19
N MET A 37 -9.03 -6.74 7.43
CA MET A 37 -7.74 -7.32 7.00
C MET A 37 -7.68 -7.72 5.52
N THR A 38 -8.68 -8.46 5.01
CA THR A 38 -8.67 -8.97 3.63
C THR A 38 -8.69 -7.84 2.60
N LEU A 39 -9.41 -6.75 2.88
CA LEU A 39 -9.39 -5.56 2.02
C LEU A 39 -7.99 -4.95 1.97
N ILE A 40 -7.35 -4.73 3.11
CA ILE A 40 -6.02 -4.13 3.17
C ILE A 40 -4.98 -5.00 2.45
N GLU A 41 -4.99 -6.31 2.66
CA GLU A 41 -4.10 -7.23 1.94
C GLU A 41 -4.26 -7.13 0.42
N ASN A 42 -5.52 -7.11 -0.05
CA ASN A 42 -5.80 -7.02 -1.47
C ASN A 42 -5.37 -5.67 -2.06
N LEU A 43 -5.59 -4.56 -1.34
CA LEU A 43 -5.14 -3.24 -1.76
C LEU A 43 -3.61 -3.19 -1.84
N SER A 44 -2.89 -3.72 -0.84
CA SER A 44 -1.43 -3.77 -0.85
C SER A 44 -0.88 -4.60 -2.03
N ILE A 45 -1.47 -5.76 -2.31
CA ILE A 45 -1.07 -6.59 -3.46
C ILE A 45 -1.34 -5.87 -4.79
N GLU A 46 -2.52 -5.27 -4.92
CA GLU A 46 -2.93 -4.59 -6.16
C GLU A 46 -2.10 -3.32 -6.42
N THR A 47 -1.75 -2.56 -5.38
CA THR A 47 -0.80 -1.44 -5.45
C THR A 47 0.58 -1.90 -5.92
N ALA A 48 1.11 -2.98 -5.33
CA ALA A 48 2.41 -3.54 -5.73
C ALA A 48 2.40 -4.00 -7.20
N LEU A 49 1.33 -4.66 -7.65
CA LEU A 49 1.17 -5.08 -9.04
C LEU A 49 1.06 -3.89 -10.00
N LYS A 50 0.30 -2.86 -9.65
CA LYS A 50 0.15 -1.66 -10.49
C LYS A 50 1.48 -0.89 -10.58
N TYR A 51 2.23 -0.76 -9.49
CA TYR A 51 3.58 -0.18 -9.51
C TYR A 51 4.54 -1.02 -10.38
N TRP A 52 4.58 -2.34 -10.20
CA TRP A 52 5.45 -3.23 -10.97
C TRP A 52 5.20 -3.16 -12.48
N ASN A 53 3.92 -3.06 -12.87
CA ASN A 53 3.50 -2.94 -14.27
C ASN A 53 3.52 -1.49 -14.80
N GLU A 54 4.11 -0.55 -14.05
CA GLU A 54 4.23 0.87 -14.43
C GLU A 54 2.87 1.57 -14.67
N GLN A 55 1.82 1.05 -14.06
CA GLN A 55 0.46 1.62 -14.05
C GLN A 55 0.27 2.62 -12.90
N LEU A 56 1.15 2.60 -11.90
CA LEU A 56 1.18 3.52 -10.77
C LEU A 56 2.62 4.01 -10.60
N SER A 57 2.80 5.33 -10.42
CA SER A 57 4.13 5.87 -10.08
C SER A 57 4.54 5.44 -8.68
N TYR A 58 5.84 5.54 -8.37
CA TYR A 58 6.33 5.32 -7.01
C TYR A 58 5.56 6.18 -5.99
N GLU A 59 5.49 7.49 -6.23
CA GLU A 59 4.82 8.45 -5.34
C GLU A 59 3.35 8.08 -5.08
N ALA A 60 2.63 7.70 -6.14
CA ALA A 60 1.22 7.33 -6.02
C ALA A 60 1.04 6.01 -5.25
N ALA A 61 1.92 5.04 -5.45
CA ALA A 61 1.90 3.77 -4.72
C ALA A 61 2.29 3.95 -3.25
N ASP A 62 3.25 4.83 -2.99
CA ASP A 62 3.69 5.22 -1.67
C ASP A 62 2.58 5.91 -0.89
N TYR A 63 1.86 6.88 -1.48
CA TYR A 63 0.68 7.49 -0.86
C TYR A 63 -0.38 6.45 -0.46
N VAL A 64 -0.66 5.46 -1.31
CA VAL A 64 -1.60 4.39 -0.96
C VAL A 64 -1.13 3.67 0.30
N MET A 65 0.11 3.19 0.33
CA MET A 65 0.61 2.41 1.45
C MET A 65 0.77 3.22 2.74
N ASN A 66 1.21 4.48 2.62
CA ASN A 66 1.30 5.42 3.75
C ASN A 66 -0.09 5.74 4.33
N ASN A 67 -1.12 5.93 3.50
CA ASN A 67 -2.49 6.14 3.95
C ASN A 67 -3.07 4.92 4.66
N LEU A 68 -2.87 3.71 4.12
CA LEU A 68 -3.35 2.48 4.74
C LEU A 68 -2.69 2.25 6.11
N TYR A 69 -1.37 2.41 6.19
CA TYR A 69 -0.64 2.21 7.44
C TYR A 69 -0.99 3.27 8.48
N SER A 70 -1.01 4.56 8.09
CA SER A 70 -1.37 5.67 8.98
C SER A 70 -2.77 5.52 9.54
N PHE A 71 -3.75 5.15 8.71
CA PHE A 71 -5.11 4.87 9.17
C PHE A 71 -5.12 3.73 10.20
N TRP A 72 -4.37 2.67 9.96
CA TRP A 72 -4.34 1.50 10.84
C TRP A 72 -3.75 1.83 12.22
N VAL A 73 -2.63 2.56 12.28
CA VAL A 73 -1.96 2.88 13.54
C VAL A 73 -2.63 4.02 14.32
N ASN A 74 -3.33 4.93 13.62
CA ASN A 74 -4.03 6.05 14.26
C ASN A 74 -5.48 5.71 14.66
N ASN A 75 -5.95 4.51 14.36
CA ASN A 75 -7.26 4.02 14.80
C ASN A 75 -7.09 3.03 15.96
N GLU A 76 -7.34 3.49 17.19
CA GLU A 76 -7.14 2.69 18.41
C GLU A 76 -7.88 1.34 18.36
N TYR A 77 -9.08 1.31 17.77
CA TYR A 77 -9.85 0.08 17.65
C TYR A 77 -9.15 -0.93 16.74
N PHE A 78 -8.66 -0.52 15.56
CA PHE A 78 -7.93 -1.43 14.68
C PHE A 78 -6.61 -1.85 15.29
N LEU A 79 -5.82 -0.93 15.83
CA LEU A 79 -4.53 -1.23 16.46
C LEU A 79 -4.64 -2.30 17.56
N GLN A 80 -5.73 -2.30 18.35
CA GLN A 80 -5.95 -3.25 19.44
C GLN A 80 -6.63 -4.55 19.00
N THR A 81 -7.43 -4.52 17.93
CA THR A 81 -8.32 -5.63 17.57
C THR A 81 -7.83 -6.44 16.37
N TYR A 82 -7.13 -5.80 15.42
CA TYR A 82 -6.70 -6.42 14.17
C TYR A 82 -5.24 -6.10 13.86
N PRO A 83 -4.39 -7.11 13.61
CA PRO A 83 -3.03 -6.84 13.17
C PRO A 83 -3.03 -6.17 11.79
N PHE A 84 -2.10 -5.23 11.58
CA PHE A 84 -1.74 -4.86 10.21
C PHE A 84 -1.05 -6.08 9.61
N THR A 85 -1.61 -6.65 8.56
CA THR A 85 -1.23 -8.00 8.12
C THR A 85 0.21 -8.04 7.63
N ASP A 86 0.87 -9.20 7.76
CA ASP A 86 2.25 -9.37 7.31
C ASP A 86 2.42 -9.04 5.82
N VAL A 87 1.39 -9.31 5.02
CA VAL A 87 1.35 -8.96 3.59
C VAL A 87 1.34 -7.44 3.40
N ALA A 88 0.48 -6.73 4.11
CA ALA A 88 0.42 -5.28 4.00
C ALA A 88 1.67 -4.62 4.55
N TRP A 89 2.23 -5.17 5.63
CA TRP A 89 3.48 -4.72 6.25
C TRP A 89 4.68 -4.89 5.32
N GLU A 90 4.87 -6.07 4.73
CA GLU A 90 5.96 -6.32 3.78
C GLU A 90 5.88 -5.39 2.58
N CYS A 91 4.67 -5.15 2.06
CA CYS A 91 4.44 -4.20 0.97
C CYS A 91 4.77 -2.76 1.40
N PHE A 92 4.31 -2.32 2.56
CA PHE A 92 4.58 -0.99 3.11
C PHE A 92 6.08 -0.75 3.25
N GLN A 93 6.82 -1.70 3.84
CA GLN A 93 8.27 -1.61 4.00
C GLN A 93 9.03 -1.54 2.67
N ALA A 94 8.50 -2.19 1.61
CA ALA A 94 9.10 -2.11 0.28
C ALA A 94 9.01 -0.69 -0.30
N PHE A 95 7.88 -0.01 -0.12
CA PHE A 95 7.72 1.39 -0.55
C PHE A 95 8.53 2.35 0.33
N ASP A 96 8.45 2.23 1.66
CA ASP A 96 9.23 3.03 2.63
C ASP A 96 10.75 3.00 2.35
N ALA A 97 11.28 1.86 1.91
CA ALA A 97 12.69 1.72 1.55
C ALA A 97 13.16 2.64 0.39
N GLY A 98 12.23 3.13 -0.43
CA GLY A 98 12.47 4.03 -1.56
C GLY A 98 12.34 5.51 -1.26
N GLU A 99 11.99 5.92 -0.04
CA GLU A 99 11.70 7.33 0.26
C GLU A 99 12.96 8.21 0.25
N TYR A 100 14.12 7.64 0.61
CA TYR A 100 15.32 8.43 0.85
C TYR A 100 16.55 7.88 0.14
N TYR A 101 17.36 8.81 -0.38
CA TYR A 101 18.75 8.52 -0.71
C TYR A 101 19.52 8.21 0.58
N ARG A 102 20.28 7.12 0.57
CA ARG A 102 21.14 6.80 1.72
C ARG A 102 22.41 7.65 1.70
N ALA A 103 22.99 7.86 2.88
CA ALA A 103 24.22 8.64 2.99
C ALA A 103 25.36 8.01 2.18
N ASN A 104 26.10 8.85 1.45
CA ASN A 104 27.24 8.48 0.60
C ASN A 104 26.92 7.73 -0.69
N GLU A 105 25.66 7.72 -1.12
CA GLU A 105 25.30 7.11 -2.40
C GLU A 105 25.31 8.12 -3.55
N ASP A 106 25.70 7.64 -4.72
CA ASP A 106 25.53 8.37 -5.96
C ASP A 106 24.02 8.60 -6.21
N LYS A 107 23.65 9.84 -6.50
CA LYS A 107 22.27 10.25 -6.79
C LYS A 107 21.88 10.00 -8.25
N GLY A 108 22.70 9.25 -9.01
CA GLY A 108 22.43 8.88 -10.39
C GLY A 108 21.29 7.88 -10.59
N VAL A 109 20.84 7.18 -9.54
CA VAL A 109 19.69 6.26 -9.57
C VAL A 109 18.73 6.64 -8.47
N SER A 110 17.43 6.74 -8.79
CA SER A 110 16.40 7.06 -7.82
C SER A 110 16.25 5.93 -6.79
N PRO A 111 15.95 6.22 -5.51
CA PRO A 111 15.95 5.20 -4.47
C PRO A 111 14.82 4.17 -4.66
N ASP A 112 13.70 4.56 -5.28
CA ASP A 112 12.63 3.62 -5.64
C ASP A 112 13.11 2.53 -6.61
N ILE A 113 13.85 2.88 -7.66
CA ILE A 113 14.41 1.92 -8.61
C ILE A 113 15.44 1.02 -7.93
N LYS A 114 16.22 1.59 -7.01
CA LYS A 114 17.31 0.89 -6.33
C LYS A 114 16.82 -0.03 -5.21
N TYR A 115 15.74 0.35 -4.50
CA TYR A 115 15.28 -0.31 -3.29
C TYR A 115 13.86 -0.84 -3.39
N THR A 116 12.89 0.01 -3.75
CA THR A 116 11.49 -0.41 -3.83
C THR A 116 11.28 -1.45 -4.92
N ARG A 117 11.78 -1.22 -6.13
CA ARG A 117 11.53 -2.12 -7.28
C ARG A 117 12.01 -3.55 -7.04
N PRO A 118 13.25 -3.80 -6.53
CA PRO A 118 13.67 -5.16 -6.18
C PRO A 118 12.85 -5.79 -5.04
N LEU A 119 12.44 -5.01 -4.04
CA LEU A 119 11.64 -5.50 -2.92
C LEU A 119 10.21 -5.85 -3.35
N ILE A 120 9.61 -5.04 -4.23
CA ILE A 120 8.30 -5.33 -4.83
C ILE A 120 8.38 -6.57 -5.72
N GLU A 121 9.46 -6.72 -6.49
CA GLU A 121 9.67 -7.94 -7.28
C GLU A 121 9.67 -9.19 -6.38
N ASP A 122 10.46 -9.20 -5.31
CA ASP A 122 10.53 -10.31 -4.36
C ASP A 122 9.17 -10.55 -3.67
N PHE A 123 8.50 -9.48 -3.24
CA PHE A 123 7.16 -9.52 -2.66
C PHE A 123 6.15 -10.23 -3.58
N LEU A 124 6.15 -9.89 -4.88
CA LEU A 124 5.24 -10.47 -5.88
C LEU A 124 5.62 -11.91 -6.25
N ARG A 125 6.92 -12.22 -6.34
CA ARG A 125 7.44 -13.57 -6.61
C ARG A 125 7.08 -14.56 -5.50
N LYS A 126 7.25 -14.16 -4.22
CA LYS A 126 6.84 -14.97 -3.06
C LYS A 126 5.37 -15.37 -3.09
N ARG A 127 4.54 -14.55 -3.75
CA ARG A 127 3.09 -14.72 -3.90
C ARG A 127 2.69 -15.37 -5.23
N MET A 128 3.66 -15.77 -6.05
CA MET A 128 3.45 -16.38 -7.38
C MET A 128 2.61 -15.50 -8.33
N LEU A 129 2.73 -14.18 -8.20
CA LEU A 129 2.01 -13.20 -9.02
C LEU A 129 2.79 -12.79 -10.27
N ILE A 130 4.11 -12.99 -10.27
CA ILE A 130 5.01 -12.76 -11.40
C ILE A 130 6.04 -13.91 -11.51
N VAL A 131 6.65 -14.07 -12.68
CA VAL A 131 7.57 -15.18 -13.03
C VAL A 131 9.03 -14.76 -13.01
#